data_AF-X6GXS8-F1
#
_entry.id   AF-X6GXS8-F1
#
_cell.length_a   1.000
_cell.length_b   1.000
_cell.length_c   1.000
_cell.angle_alpha   90.00
_cell.angle_beta   90.00
_cell.angle_gamma   90.00
#
_symmetry.space_group_name_H-M   'P 1'
#
loop_
_entity.id
_entity.type
_entity.pdbx_description
1 polymer ?
#
loop_
_entity_poly.entity_id
_entity_poly.type
_entity_poly.pdbx_seq_one_letter_code
_entity_poly.pdbx_strand_id
1 'polypeptide(L)'
;MKEELPMSDDDTHLVQAKEALHKGEVEKAISILLDAMNYESKKAAAAYSLGIVYDSNTDCHDDDLAVSYYSIAESGGIEMATYRIAGLKQRIGDNIESLELFKKISTRNPSAAYWCYRLIQKNEPTDPDAEIFLKSAASQGHILAKRDILMEKLKGRRGAAQMVIGAFGMIRLFRETMAAYAARDELLYQ
;
A
#
# COMPACT_ATOMS: atom_id res chain seq x y z
N MET A 1 37.51 -9.66 -17.16
CA MET A 1 37.02 -10.45 -16.01
C MET A 1 36.30 -9.46 -15.11
N LYS A 2 34.96 -9.40 -15.17
CA LYS A 2 34.18 -8.61 -14.21
C LYS A 2 34.12 -9.47 -12.95
N GLU A 3 34.74 -8.99 -11.87
CA GLU A 3 34.52 -9.56 -10.54
C GLU A 3 33.05 -9.32 -10.20
N GLU A 4 32.26 -10.40 -10.24
CA GLU A 4 30.95 -10.43 -9.60
C GLU A 4 31.22 -10.34 -8.10
N LEU A 5 30.94 -9.16 -7.53
CA LEU A 5 30.90 -8.96 -6.09
C LEU A 5 29.96 -10.00 -5.49
N PRO A 6 30.40 -10.78 -4.48
CA PRO A 6 29.53 -11.77 -3.85
C PRO A 6 28.33 -11.03 -3.25
N MET A 7 27.11 -11.44 -3.64
CA MET A 7 25.90 -11.01 -2.97
C MET A 7 26.08 -11.24 -1.47
N SER A 8 25.85 -10.22 -0.65
CA SER A 8 25.97 -10.38 0.79
C SER A 8 24.97 -11.42 1.28
N ASP A 9 25.39 -12.32 2.16
CA ASP A 9 24.55 -13.37 2.77
C ASP A 9 23.28 -12.84 3.46
N ASP A 10 23.20 -11.51 3.68
CA ASP A 10 22.09 -10.84 4.33
C ASP A 10 20.78 -10.94 3.52
N ASP A 11 20.82 -10.93 2.18
CA ASP A 11 19.62 -10.93 1.32
C ASP A 11 19.18 -12.33 0.80
N THR A 12 20.00 -13.36 1.00
CA THR A 12 19.80 -14.68 0.38
C THR A 12 18.45 -15.33 0.71
N HIS A 13 17.96 -15.19 1.95
CA HIS A 13 16.72 -15.85 2.39
C HIS A 13 15.47 -15.21 1.75
N LEU A 14 15.41 -13.87 1.70
CA LEU A 14 14.25 -13.18 1.13
C LEU A 14 14.16 -13.40 -0.39
N VAL A 15 15.31 -13.43 -1.07
CA VAL A 15 15.38 -13.77 -2.50
C VAL A 15 14.90 -15.20 -2.73
N GLN A 16 15.42 -16.18 -1.98
CA GLN A 16 15.02 -17.57 -2.11
C GLN A 16 13.53 -17.79 -1.80
N ALA A 17 13.00 -17.14 -0.76
CA ALA A 17 11.59 -17.19 -0.44
C ALA A 17 10.72 -16.62 -1.58
N LYS A 18 11.12 -15.48 -2.15
CA LYS A 18 10.43 -14.88 -3.30
C LYS A 18 10.47 -15.79 -4.53
N GLU A 19 11.60 -16.44 -4.81
CA GLU A 19 11.70 -17.42 -5.89
C GLU A 19 10.81 -18.65 -5.66
N ALA A 20 10.77 -19.18 -4.43
CA ALA A 20 9.90 -20.29 -4.07
C ALA A 20 8.42 -19.92 -4.27
N LEU A 21 8.01 -18.71 -3.87
CA LEU A 21 6.66 -18.20 -4.12
C LEU A 21 6.33 -18.10 -5.62
N HIS A 22 7.26 -17.63 -6.46
CA HIS A 22 7.06 -17.60 -7.92
C HIS A 22 6.89 -18.99 -8.54
N LYS A 23 7.50 -20.02 -7.93
CA LYS A 23 7.35 -21.43 -8.35
C LYS A 23 6.11 -22.10 -7.76
N GLY A 24 5.34 -21.42 -6.92
CA GLY A 24 4.21 -21.99 -6.18
C GLY A 24 4.63 -22.89 -5.01
N GLU A 25 5.90 -22.88 -4.61
CA GLU A 25 6.44 -23.67 -3.49
C GLU A 25 6.16 -22.94 -2.16
N VAL A 26 4.89 -22.74 -1.81
CA VAL A 26 4.46 -21.90 -0.68
C VAL A 26 5.02 -22.36 0.66
N GLU A 27 4.93 -23.66 0.97
CA GLU A 27 5.43 -24.23 2.23
C GLU A 27 6.94 -24.01 2.40
N LYS A 28 7.69 -24.16 1.31
CA LYS A 28 9.13 -23.93 1.30
C LYS A 28 9.45 -22.45 1.52
N ALA A 29 8.70 -21.54 0.89
CA ALA A 29 8.86 -20.11 1.12
C ALA A 29 8.60 -19.74 2.59
N ILE A 30 7.54 -20.28 3.19
CA ILE A 30 7.24 -20.10 4.62
C ILE A 30 8.39 -20.61 5.47
N SER A 31 8.91 -21.81 5.19
CA SER A 31 10.04 -22.38 5.94
C SER A 31 11.30 -21.51 5.87
N ILE A 32 11.64 -20.98 4.69
CA ILE A 32 12.79 -20.08 4.52
C ILE A 32 12.57 -18.76 5.29
N LEU A 33 11.36 -18.20 5.23
CA LEU A 33 11.05 -16.97 5.94
C LEU A 33 11.05 -17.15 7.46
N LEU A 34 10.56 -18.28 7.97
CA LEU A 34 10.64 -18.63 9.38
C LEU A 34 12.09 -18.78 9.84
N ASP A 35 12.98 -19.33 9.01
CA ASP A 35 14.41 -19.36 9.33
C ASP A 35 15.01 -17.94 9.36
N ALA A 36 14.64 -17.09 8.39
CA ALA A 36 15.07 -15.70 8.35
C ALA A 36 14.65 -14.88 9.58
N MET A 37 13.55 -15.26 10.25
CA MET A 37 13.10 -14.63 11.51
C MET A 37 14.09 -14.80 12.67
N ASN A 38 14.99 -15.79 12.61
CA ASN A 38 16.01 -16.02 13.63
C ASN A 38 17.15 -15.00 13.58
N TYR A 39 17.23 -14.18 12.52
CA TYR A 39 18.25 -13.16 12.36
C TYR A 39 17.64 -11.78 12.62
N GLU A 40 18.11 -11.09 13.66
CA GLU A 40 17.57 -9.78 14.06
C GLU A 40 17.63 -8.73 12.92
N SER A 41 18.65 -8.76 12.06
CA SER A 41 18.75 -7.88 10.89
C SER A 41 17.64 -8.11 9.85
N LYS A 42 17.07 -9.31 9.79
CA LYS A 42 16.11 -9.74 8.75
C LYS A 42 14.69 -9.88 9.26
N LYS A 43 14.53 -10.04 10.57
CA LYS A 43 13.27 -10.34 11.25
C LYS A 43 12.12 -9.46 10.82
N ALA A 44 12.31 -8.14 10.73
CA ALA A 44 11.25 -7.23 10.30
C ALA A 44 10.78 -7.53 8.87
N ALA A 45 11.72 -7.67 7.92
CA ALA A 45 11.42 -7.92 6.51
C ALA A 45 10.85 -9.34 6.26
N ALA A 46 11.36 -10.33 6.99
CA ALA A 46 10.84 -11.70 6.97
C ALA A 46 9.41 -11.75 7.51
N ALA A 47 9.14 -11.07 8.64
CA ALA A 47 7.80 -10.96 9.20
C ALA A 47 6.85 -10.25 8.22
N TYR A 48 7.28 -9.16 7.58
CA TYR A 48 6.46 -8.49 6.58
C TYR A 48 6.09 -9.42 5.41
N SER A 49 7.05 -10.21 4.95
CA SER A 49 6.85 -11.19 3.87
C SER A 49 5.93 -12.33 4.29
N LEU A 50 6.08 -12.86 5.51
CA LEU A 50 5.15 -13.86 6.06
C LEU A 50 3.73 -13.30 6.15
N GLY A 51 3.58 -12.06 6.62
CA GLY A 51 2.28 -11.37 6.64
C GLY A 51 1.62 -11.32 5.26
N ILE A 52 2.40 -11.04 4.20
CA ILE A 52 1.89 -11.06 2.81
C ILE A 52 1.46 -12.47 2.39
N VAL A 53 2.25 -13.50 2.73
CA VAL A 53 1.92 -14.89 2.38
C VAL A 53 0.59 -15.29 3.00
N TYR A 54 0.40 -15.06 4.30
CA TYR A 54 -0.86 -15.38 4.98
C TYR A 54 -2.04 -14.48 4.56
N ASP A 55 -1.80 -13.22 4.16
CA ASP A 55 -2.86 -12.31 3.67
C ASP A 55 -3.32 -12.67 2.24
N SER A 56 -2.40 -13.04 1.34
CA SER A 56 -2.66 -13.10 -0.11
C SER A 56 -2.73 -14.50 -0.71
N ASN A 57 -2.19 -15.52 -0.05
CA ASN A 57 -2.14 -16.87 -0.60
C ASN A 57 -3.37 -17.69 -0.19
N THR A 58 -4.14 -18.19 -1.16
CA THR A 58 -5.41 -18.89 -0.90
C THR A 58 -5.25 -20.17 -0.08
N ASP A 59 -4.16 -20.92 -0.28
CA ASP A 59 -4.00 -22.24 0.35
C ASP A 59 -3.64 -22.15 1.84
N CYS A 60 -3.03 -21.05 2.26
CA CYS A 60 -2.64 -20.79 3.64
C CYS A 60 -3.16 -19.45 4.13
N HIS A 61 -4.31 -18.99 3.64
CA HIS A 61 -4.86 -17.70 4.00
C HIS A 61 -5.26 -17.68 5.48
N ASP A 62 -4.74 -16.71 6.23
CA ASP A 62 -5.06 -16.51 7.65
C ASP A 62 -4.84 -15.03 8.05
N ASP A 63 -5.95 -14.30 8.25
CA ASP A 63 -5.92 -12.88 8.59
C ASP A 63 -5.28 -12.62 9.97
N ASP A 64 -5.45 -13.53 10.95
CA ASP A 64 -4.93 -13.36 12.30
C ASP A 64 -3.41 -13.59 12.35
N LEU A 65 -2.92 -14.61 11.64
CA LEU A 65 -1.49 -14.81 11.44
C LEU A 65 -0.89 -13.65 10.65
N ALA A 66 -1.57 -13.16 9.59
CA ALA A 66 -1.10 -12.02 8.83
C ALA A 66 -0.93 -10.78 9.73
N VAL A 67 -1.94 -10.45 10.56
CA VAL A 67 -1.85 -9.34 11.54
C VAL A 67 -0.69 -9.56 12.51
N SER A 68 -0.51 -10.78 13.02
CA SER A 68 0.56 -11.11 13.96
C SER A 68 1.94 -10.83 13.37
N TYR A 69 2.18 -11.29 12.14
CA TYR A 69 3.45 -11.06 11.44
C TYR A 69 3.64 -9.60 11.02
N TYR A 70 2.60 -8.92 10.54
CA TYR A 70 2.68 -7.48 10.28
C TYR A 70 2.97 -6.67 11.55
N SER A 71 2.47 -7.08 12.72
CA SER A 71 2.76 -6.39 13.98
C SER A 71 4.24 -6.51 14.38
N ILE A 72 4.86 -7.66 14.10
CA ILE A 72 6.31 -7.84 14.27
C ILE A 72 7.08 -6.93 13.29
N ALA A 73 6.64 -6.87 12.03
CA ALA A 73 7.24 -6.01 11.01
C ALA A 73 7.13 -4.51 11.35
N GLU A 74 5.96 -4.08 11.84
CA GLU A 74 5.73 -2.71 12.33
C GLU A 74 6.67 -2.37 13.50
N SER A 75 6.80 -3.28 14.47
CA SER A 75 7.72 -3.13 15.60
C SER A 75 9.19 -3.02 15.15
N GLY A 76 9.52 -3.66 14.02
CA GLY A 76 10.81 -3.56 13.35
C GLY A 76 10.96 -2.34 12.43
N GLY A 77 10.00 -1.41 12.41
CA GLY A 77 10.07 -0.14 11.67
C GLY A 77 9.48 -0.16 10.26
N ILE A 78 8.84 -1.25 9.83
CA ILE A 78 8.20 -1.32 8.51
C ILE A 78 6.81 -0.66 8.57
N GLU A 79 6.76 0.64 8.28
CA GLU A 79 5.53 1.46 8.29
C GLU A 79 4.44 0.89 7.35
N MET A 80 4.84 0.23 6.26
CA MET A 80 3.89 -0.39 5.33
C MET A 80 3.14 -1.58 5.96
N ALA A 81 3.63 -2.14 7.06
CA ALA A 81 2.92 -3.16 7.82
C ALA A 81 1.67 -2.58 8.51
N THR A 82 1.76 -1.37 9.08
CA THR A 82 0.60 -0.65 9.65
C THR A 82 -0.51 -0.47 8.62
N TYR A 83 -0.15 -0.13 7.37
CA TYR A 83 -1.12 -0.05 6.27
C TYR A 83 -1.84 -1.38 6.01
N ARG A 84 -1.09 -2.49 6.01
CA ARG A 84 -1.64 -3.83 5.78
C ARG A 84 -2.60 -4.23 6.90
N ILE A 85 -2.21 -4.02 8.16
CA ILE A 85 -3.07 -4.26 9.32
C ILE A 85 -4.36 -3.43 9.21
N ALA A 86 -4.26 -2.15 8.88
CA ALA A 86 -5.43 -1.29 8.70
C ALA A 86 -6.40 -1.82 7.63
N GLY A 87 -5.86 -2.35 6.52
CA GLY A 87 -6.65 -2.98 5.46
C GLY A 87 -7.32 -4.29 5.91
N LEU A 88 -6.65 -5.12 6.70
CA LEU A 88 -7.22 -6.34 7.29
C LEU A 88 -8.36 -6.01 8.26
N LYS A 89 -8.15 -5.04 9.15
CA LYS A 89 -9.20 -4.53 10.07
C LYS A 89 -10.42 -4.02 9.32
N GLN A 90 -10.20 -3.31 8.21
CA GLN A 90 -11.29 -2.87 7.32
C GLN A 90 -12.05 -4.06 6.71
N ARG A 91 -11.35 -5.10 6.25
CA ARG A 91 -11.92 -6.29 5.61
C ARG A 91 -12.90 -7.01 6.53
N ILE A 92 -12.55 -7.13 7.81
CA ILE A 92 -13.39 -7.75 8.84
C ILE A 92 -14.47 -6.80 9.41
N GLY A 93 -14.53 -5.57 8.93
CA GLY A 93 -15.56 -4.58 9.29
C GLY A 93 -15.23 -3.68 10.47
N ASP A 94 -14.03 -3.80 11.06
CA ASP A 94 -13.57 -2.91 12.13
C ASP A 94 -13.07 -1.56 11.55
N ASN A 95 -14.04 -0.73 11.16
CA ASN A 95 -13.76 0.57 10.55
C ASN A 95 -13.12 1.56 11.52
N ILE A 96 -13.34 1.42 12.83
CA ILE A 96 -12.81 2.34 13.83
C ILE A 96 -11.32 2.11 13.99
N GLU A 97 -10.91 0.86 14.27
CA GLU A 97 -9.49 0.53 14.41
C GLU A 97 -8.74 0.75 13.08
N SER A 98 -9.36 0.37 11.96
CA SER A 98 -8.80 0.62 10.63
C SER A 98 -8.54 2.11 10.37
N LEU A 99 -9.50 2.98 10.69
CA LEU A 99 -9.34 4.43 10.51
C LEU A 99 -8.20 4.98 11.36
N GLU A 100 -8.10 4.57 12.63
CA GLU A 100 -7.01 5.00 13.51
C GLU A 100 -5.64 4.56 13.00
N LEU A 101 -5.52 3.33 12.50
CA LEU A 101 -4.27 2.84 11.89
C LEU A 101 -3.91 3.60 10.61
N PHE A 102 -4.87 3.86 9.72
CA PHE A 102 -4.61 4.68 8.53
C PHE A 102 -4.21 6.12 8.90
N LYS A 103 -4.85 6.72 9.91
CA LYS A 103 -4.50 8.07 10.39
C LYS A 103 -3.03 8.16 10.80
N LYS A 104 -2.49 7.17 11.53
CA LYS A 104 -1.09 7.14 11.99
C LYS A 104 -0.05 7.35 10.89
N ILE A 105 -0.32 6.84 9.69
CA ILE A 105 0.62 6.86 8.56
C ILE A 105 0.17 7.78 7.41
N SER A 106 -0.99 8.44 7.55
CA SER A 106 -1.63 9.24 6.49
C SER A 106 -0.80 10.43 5.99
N THR A 107 0.13 10.95 6.79
CA THR A 107 0.99 12.08 6.41
C THR A 107 2.13 11.68 5.47
N ARG A 108 2.49 10.40 5.44
CA ARG A 108 3.58 9.83 4.64
C ARG A 108 3.09 8.81 3.61
N ASN A 109 1.88 8.30 3.76
CA ASN A 109 1.27 7.33 2.86
C ASN A 109 0.03 7.92 2.17
N PRO A 110 0.10 8.25 0.87
CA PRO A 110 -1.02 8.85 0.13
C PRO A 110 -2.27 7.95 0.10
N SER A 111 -2.08 6.63 0.05
CA SER A 111 -3.19 5.67 0.03
C SER A 111 -3.85 5.55 1.39
N ALA A 112 -3.09 5.65 2.49
CA ALA A 112 -3.67 5.68 3.83
C ALA A 112 -4.53 6.94 4.04
N ALA A 113 -4.04 8.12 3.64
CA ALA A 113 -4.85 9.34 3.65
C ALA A 113 -6.12 9.18 2.80
N TYR A 114 -6.03 8.55 1.62
CA TYR A 114 -7.21 8.31 0.81
C TYR A 114 -8.20 7.35 1.49
N TRP A 115 -7.73 6.32 2.18
CA TRP A 115 -8.59 5.42 2.95
C TRP A 115 -9.26 6.09 4.14
N CYS A 116 -8.58 7.00 4.85
CA CYS A 116 -9.21 7.84 5.88
C CYS A 116 -10.41 8.59 5.29
N TYR A 117 -10.22 9.28 4.16
CA TYR A 117 -11.30 9.97 3.45
C TYR A 117 -12.47 9.04 3.12
N ARG A 118 -12.20 7.84 2.58
CA ARG A 118 -13.25 6.89 2.18
C ARG A 118 -14.01 6.30 3.36
N LEU A 119 -13.31 6.01 4.47
CA LEU A 119 -13.92 5.51 5.70
C LEU A 119 -14.78 6.57 6.37
N ILE A 120 -14.30 7.82 6.46
CA ILE A 120 -15.08 8.92 7.03
C ILE A 120 -16.31 9.19 6.18
N GLN A 121 -16.19 9.27 4.84
CA GLN A 121 -17.37 9.46 3.98
C GLN A 121 -18.44 8.37 4.13
N LYS A 122 -18.02 7.13 4.39
CA LYS A 122 -18.93 5.99 4.53
C LYS A 122 -19.68 6.02 5.87
N ASN A 123 -18.99 6.38 6.95
CA ASN A 123 -19.53 6.26 8.31
C ASN A 123 -20.04 7.60 8.87
N GLU A 124 -19.39 8.71 8.53
CA GLU A 124 -19.65 10.07 9.03
C GLU A 124 -19.53 11.12 7.90
N PRO A 125 -20.45 11.12 6.91
CA PRO A 125 -20.32 11.94 5.70
C PRO A 125 -20.32 13.46 5.93
N THR A 126 -20.74 13.92 7.11
CA THR A 126 -20.73 15.33 7.51
C THR A 126 -19.44 15.76 8.21
N ASP A 127 -18.55 14.83 8.51
CA ASP A 127 -17.28 15.13 9.15
C ASP A 127 -16.36 15.91 8.19
N PRO A 128 -15.93 17.13 8.55
CA PRO A 128 -15.04 17.95 7.72
C PRO A 128 -13.67 17.32 7.48
N ASP A 129 -13.21 16.40 8.34
CA ASP A 129 -11.90 15.76 8.22
C ASP A 129 -11.77 14.94 6.93
N ALA A 130 -12.89 14.43 6.39
CA ALA A 130 -12.89 13.73 5.11
C ALA A 130 -12.24 14.56 4.00
N GLU A 131 -12.57 15.86 3.91
CA GLU A 131 -12.00 16.73 2.88
C GLU A 131 -10.52 17.02 3.13
N ILE A 132 -10.09 17.11 4.40
CA ILE A 132 -8.69 17.29 4.79
C ILE A 132 -7.87 16.10 4.29
N PHE A 133 -8.32 14.87 4.55
CA PHE A 133 -7.64 13.66 4.11
C PHE A 133 -7.63 13.50 2.59
N LEU A 134 -8.72 13.85 1.89
CA LEU A 134 -8.77 13.82 0.43
C LEU A 134 -7.73 14.77 -0.19
N LYS A 135 -7.66 16.01 0.33
CA LYS A 135 -6.68 17.01 -0.12
C LYS A 135 -5.25 16.57 0.18
N SER A 136 -5.00 16.00 1.37
CA SER A 136 -3.70 15.45 1.75
C SER A 136 -3.27 14.31 0.83
N ALA A 137 -4.15 13.35 0.55
CA ALA A 137 -3.85 12.27 -0.39
C ALA A 137 -3.51 12.80 -1.79
N ALA A 138 -4.28 13.77 -2.29
CA ALA A 138 -4.05 14.36 -3.60
C ALA A 138 -2.72 15.13 -3.69
N SER A 139 -2.35 15.88 -2.64
CA SER A 139 -1.08 16.62 -2.60
C SER A 139 0.13 15.69 -2.54
N GLN A 140 0.00 14.54 -1.88
CA GLN A 140 0.99 13.46 -1.87
C GLN A 140 1.03 12.64 -3.17
N GLY A 141 0.19 12.96 -4.16
CA GLY A 141 0.23 12.32 -5.48
C GLY A 141 -0.80 11.21 -5.71
N HIS A 142 -1.69 10.91 -4.76
CA HIS A 142 -2.68 9.84 -4.90
C HIS A 142 -3.61 10.08 -6.09
N ILE A 143 -3.55 9.19 -7.10
CA ILE A 143 -4.25 9.37 -8.38
C ILE A 143 -5.78 9.40 -8.18
N LEU A 144 -6.33 8.49 -7.37
CA LEU A 144 -7.77 8.46 -7.12
C LEU A 144 -8.25 9.69 -6.34
N ALA A 145 -7.41 10.26 -5.48
CA ALA A 145 -7.76 11.45 -4.72
C ALA A 145 -7.82 12.68 -5.65
N LYS A 146 -6.80 12.83 -6.52
CA LYS A 146 -6.79 13.86 -7.57
C LYS A 146 -8.03 13.74 -8.47
N ARG A 147 -8.34 12.51 -8.91
CA ARG A 147 -9.54 12.22 -9.71
C ARG A 147 -10.81 12.66 -8.98
N ASP A 148 -10.99 12.28 -7.72
CA ASP A 148 -12.21 12.58 -6.96
C ASP A 148 -12.40 14.10 -6.78
N ILE A 149 -11.33 14.85 -6.51
CA ILE A 149 -11.36 16.34 -6.48
C ILE A 149 -11.79 16.93 -7.83
N LEU A 150 -11.27 16.40 -8.94
CA LEU A 150 -11.61 16.87 -10.28
C LEU A 150 -13.06 16.52 -10.65
N MET A 151 -13.54 15.35 -10.24
CA MET A 151 -14.94 14.95 -10.41
C MET A 151 -15.89 15.87 -9.64
N GLU A 152 -15.54 16.29 -8.42
CA GLU A 152 -16.33 17.29 -7.69
C GLU A 152 -16.40 18.64 -8.42
N LYS A 153 -15.30 19.05 -9.09
CA LYS A 153 -15.30 20.26 -9.93
C LYS A 153 -16.18 20.09 -11.18
N LEU A 154 -16.14 18.92 -11.82
CA LEU A 154 -16.97 18.60 -12.98
C LEU A 154 -18.47 18.59 -12.68
N LYS A 155 -18.88 18.26 -11.45
CA LYS A 155 -20.30 18.33 -11.03
C LYS A 155 -20.89 19.74 -11.07
N GLY A 156 -20.08 20.79 -11.27
CA GLY A 156 -20.57 22.15 -11.55
C GLY A 156 -21.28 22.86 -10.41
N ARG A 157 -21.33 22.26 -9.21
CA ARG A 157 -21.92 22.84 -7.99
C ARG A 157 -21.32 24.20 -7.60
N ARG A 158 -20.14 24.53 -8.15
CA ARG A 158 -19.39 25.77 -7.94
C ARG A 158 -19.27 26.63 -9.22
N GLY A 159 -20.16 26.41 -10.19
CA GLY A 159 -20.27 27.21 -11.42
C GLY A 159 -19.51 26.64 -12.64
N ALA A 160 -19.81 27.20 -13.82
CA ALA A 160 -19.30 26.71 -15.11
C ALA A 160 -17.78 26.78 -15.26
N ALA A 161 -17.13 27.80 -14.69
CA ALA A 161 -15.67 27.90 -14.69
C ALA A 161 -15.00 26.70 -13.99
N GLN A 162 -15.59 26.19 -12.89
CA GLN A 162 -15.04 25.02 -12.20
C GLN A 162 -15.20 23.73 -13.02
N MET A 163 -16.26 23.61 -13.82
CA MET A 163 -16.42 22.49 -14.75
C MET A 163 -15.30 22.47 -15.78
N VAL A 164 -14.97 23.63 -16.36
CA VAL A 164 -13.86 23.76 -17.32
C VAL A 164 -12.52 23.38 -16.67
N ILE A 165 -12.24 23.89 -15.46
CA ILE A 165 -11.04 23.52 -14.70
C ILE A 165 -10.98 22.01 -14.43
N GLY A 166 -12.10 21.41 -14.03
CA GLY A 166 -12.22 19.97 -13.81
C GLY A 166 -11.90 19.16 -15.06
N ALA A 167 -12.45 19.56 -16.21
CA ALA A 167 -12.25 18.87 -17.49
C ALA A 167 -10.78 18.90 -17.94
N PHE A 168 -10.16 20.08 -17.95
CA PHE A 168 -8.74 20.20 -18.30
C PHE A 168 -7.83 19.48 -17.29
N GLY A 169 -8.18 19.53 -16.01
CA GLY A 169 -7.47 18.78 -14.97
C GLY A 169 -7.52 17.27 -15.19
N MET A 170 -8.66 16.73 -15.63
CA MET A 170 -8.79 15.30 -15.94
C MET A 170 -7.93 14.88 -17.14
N ILE A 171 -7.91 15.68 -18.20
CA ILE A 171 -7.03 15.44 -19.37
C ILE A 171 -5.57 15.41 -18.94
N ARG A 172 -5.17 16.36 -18.10
CA ARG A 172 -3.81 16.42 -17.56
C ARG A 172 -3.48 15.18 -16.72
N LEU A 173 -4.34 14.82 -15.78
CA LEU A 173 -4.16 13.65 -14.92
C LEU A 173 -4.03 12.36 -15.75
N PHE A 174 -4.85 12.19 -16.78
CA PHE A 174 -4.77 11.05 -17.69
C PHE A 174 -3.41 10.99 -18.40
N ARG A 175 -2.94 12.11 -18.96
CA ARG A 175 -1.63 12.17 -19.63
C ARG A 175 -0.47 11.85 -18.69
N GLU A 176 -0.47 12.42 -17.48
CA GLU A 176 0.54 12.14 -16.45
C GLU A 176 0.54 10.65 -16.07
N THR A 177 -0.64 10.05 -15.92
CA THR A 177 -0.77 8.63 -15.57
C THR A 177 -0.27 7.73 -16.71
N MET A 178 -0.63 8.04 -17.96
CA MET A 178 -0.17 7.27 -19.13
C MET A 178 1.35 7.37 -19.33
N ALA A 179 1.92 8.56 -19.11
CA ALA A 179 3.38 8.74 -19.16
C ALA A 179 4.09 7.92 -18.08
N ALA A 180 3.55 7.89 -16.85
CA ALA A 180 4.09 7.08 -15.77
C ALA A 180 4.00 5.57 -16.05
N TYR A 181 2.92 5.10 -16.68
CA TYR A 181 2.79 3.72 -17.13
C TYR A 181 3.83 3.37 -18.19
N ALA A 182 3.98 4.18 -19.24
CA ALA A 182 4.95 3.94 -20.30
C ALA A 182 6.40 3.88 -19.77
N ALA A 183 6.76 4.79 -18.86
CA ALA A 183 8.10 4.81 -18.25
C ALA A 183 8.37 3.56 -17.38
N ARG A 184 7.34 2.99 -16.74
CA ARG A 184 7.49 1.75 -15.95
C ARG A 184 7.73 0.54 -16.85
N ASP A 185 7.05 0.47 -17.98
CA ASP A 185 7.23 -0.61 -18.94
C ASP A 185 8.66 -0.57 -19.53
N GLU A 186 9.20 0.61 -19.84
CA GLU A 186 10.58 0.76 -20.32
C GLU A 186 11.65 0.26 -19.31
N LEU A 187 11.40 0.37 -18.00
CA LEU A 187 12.30 -0.11 -16.95
C LEU A 187 12.23 -1.64 -16.70
N LEU A 188 11.18 -2.31 -17.17
CA LEU A 188 11.02 -3.76 -17.02
C LEU A 188 11.72 -4.55 -18.15
N TYR A 189 12.17 -3.86 -19.20
CA TYR A 189 12.86 -4.45 -20.37
C TYR A 189 14.32 -4.00 -20.53
N GLN A 190 14.92 -3.39 -19.48
CA GLN A 190 16.36 -3.07 -19.39
C GLN A 190 17.03 -3.97 -18.34
#